data_AF-A0A970T963-F1
#
_entry.id   AF-A0A970T963-F1
#
_cell.length_a   1.000
_cell.length_b   1.000
_cell.length_c   1.000
_cell.angle_alpha   90.00
_cell.angle_beta   90.00
_cell.angle_gamma   90.00
#
_symmetry.space_group_name_H-M   'P 1'
#
loop_
_entity.id
_entity.type
_entity.pdbx_description
1 polymer ?
#
loop_
_entity_poly.entity_id
_entity_poly.type
_entity_poly.pdbx_seq_one_letter_code
_entity_poly.pdbx_strand_id
1 'polypeptide(L)' 'MKKIAFLFSILLFMGTLVANAQTRVITGKVTSAEDNAPIPGVSIAVQGTT' A
#
# COMPACT_ATOMS: atom_id res chain seq x y z
N MET A 1 -2.95 -37.28 -6.09
CA MET A 1 -3.13 -36.59 -4.78
C MET A 1 -1.89 -35.82 -4.35
N LYS A 2 -0.77 -36.46 -3.98
CA LYS A 2 0.43 -35.76 -3.43
C LYS A 2 1.06 -34.70 -4.35
N LYS A 3 1.15 -34.98 -5.65
CA LYS A 3 1.69 -34.05 -6.66
C LYS A 3 0.85 -32.76 -6.82
N ILE A 4 -0.47 -32.91 -6.73
CA ILE A 4 -1.42 -31.78 -6.83
C ILE A 4 -1.36 -30.92 -5.56
N ALA A 5 -1.28 -31.56 -4.39
CA ALA A 5 -1.11 -30.84 -3.12
C ALA A 5 0.19 -30.02 -3.10
N PHE A 6 1.28 -30.57 -3.65
CA PHE A 6 2.55 -29.86 -3.77
C PHE A 6 2.49 -28.65 -4.72
N LEU A 7 1.77 -28.79 -5.85
CA LEU A 7 1.55 -27.68 -6.77
C LEU A 7 0.75 -26.55 -6.11
N PHE A 8 -0.30 -26.90 -5.37
CA PHE A 8 -1.11 -25.92 -4.64
C PHE A 8 -0.33 -25.21 -3.52
N SER A 9 0.57 -25.90 -2.81
CA SER A 9 1.41 -25.26 -1.79
C SER A 9 2.36 -24.23 -2.38
N ILE A 10 2.92 -24.49 -3.57
CA ILE A 10 3.77 -23.53 -4.28
C ILE A 10 2.94 -22.32 -4.72
N LEU A 11 1.76 -22.54 -5.29
CA LEU A 11 0.89 -21.47 -5.75
C LEU A 11 0.44 -20.56 -4.59
N LEU A 12 0.12 -21.15 -3.43
CA LEU A 12 -0.22 -20.42 -2.21
C LEU A 12 0.96 -19.54 -1.74
N PHE A 13 2.19 -20.09 -1.75
CA PHE A 13 3.38 -19.36 -1.34
C PHE A 13 3.73 -18.22 -2.31
N MET A 14 3.53 -18.41 -3.61
CA MET A 14 3.72 -17.32 -4.58
C MET A 14 2.69 -16.20 -4.41
N GLY A 15 1.46 -16.51 -4.00
CA GLY A 15 0.42 -15.51 -3.73
C GLY A 15 0.77 -14.55 -2.58
N THR A 16 1.51 -15.01 -1.55
CA THR A 16 1.90 -14.16 -0.42
C THR A 16 2.94 -13.11 -0.80
N LEU A 17 3.81 -13.41 -1.77
CA LEU A 17 4.80 -12.47 -2.30
C LEU A 17 4.13 -11.30 -3.03
N VAL A 18 3.06 -11.57 -3.78
CA VAL A 18 2.30 -10.56 -4.53
C VAL A 18 1.45 -9.69 -3.59
N ALA A 19 0.88 -10.26 -2.54
CA ALA A 19 0.05 -9.53 -1.57
C ALA A 19 0.82 -8.42 -0.82
N ASN A 20 2.12 -8.62 -0.57
CA ASN A 20 2.96 -7.64 0.15
C ASN A 20 3.53 -6.54 -0.78
N ALA A 21 3.44 -6.70 -2.10
CA ALA A 21 3.97 -5.74 -3.08
C ALA A 21 2.91 -4.76 -3.61
N GLN A 22 1.67 -4.80 -3.10
CA GLN A 22 0.60 -3.95 -3.60
C GLN A 22 0.83 -2.47 -3.22
N THR A 23 1.04 -1.63 -4.24
CA THR A 23 1.09 -0.18 -4.06
C THR A 23 -0.29 0.34 -3.63
N ARG A 24 -0.34 1.08 -2.52
CA ARG A 24 -1.55 1.76 -2.07
C ARG A 24 -1.47 3.24 -2.45
N VAL A 25 -2.44 3.72 -3.20
CA VAL A 25 -2.58 5.14 -3.51
C VAL A 25 -3.42 5.79 -2.42
N ILE A 26 -2.84 6.71 -1.67
CA ILE A 26 -3.52 7.47 -0.61
C ILE A 26 -3.73 8.89 -1.13
N THR A 27 -4.97 9.37 -1.10
CA THR A 27 -5.36 10.72 -1.53
C THR A 27 -5.98 11.49 -0.37
N GLY A 28 -5.80 12.82 -0.35
CA GLY A 28 -6.33 13.70 0.69
C GLY A 28 -6.15 15.17 0.34
N LYS A 29 -6.85 16.04 1.08
CA LYS A 29 -6.72 17.50 0.98
C LYS A 29 -5.95 18.02 2.20
N VAL A 30 -5.03 18.95 1.97
CA VAL A 30 -4.35 19.66 3.05
C VAL A 30 -5.01 21.03 3.25
N THR A 31 -5.49 21.27 4.46
CA THR A 31 -6.16 22.53 4.85
C THR A 31 -5.52 23.13 6.09
N SER A 32 -5.57 24.45 6.18
CA SER A 32 -5.19 25.21 7.38
C SER A 32 -6.18 24.96 8.53
N ALA A 33 -5.64 24.87 9.74
CA ALA A 33 -6.44 24.66 10.95
C ALA A 33 -7.20 25.93 11.39
N GLU A 34 -6.75 27.11 10.97
CA GLU A 34 -7.30 28.39 11.40
C GLU A 34 -8.54 28.78 10.60
N ASP A 35 -8.57 28.45 9.30
CA ASP A 35 -9.55 28.96 8.34
C ASP A 35 -10.10 27.91 7.36
N ASN A 36 -9.64 26.65 7.43
CA ASN A 36 -9.98 25.56 6.50
C ASN A 36 -9.62 25.82 5.02
N ALA A 37 -8.78 26.82 4.74
CA ALA A 37 -8.34 27.11 3.38
C ALA A 37 -7.34 26.05 2.87
N PRO A 38 -7.32 25.75 1.56
CA PRO A 38 -6.35 24.83 0.97
C PRO A 38 -4.93 25.42 1.02
N ILE A 39 -3.93 24.60 1.36
CA ILE A 39 -2.52 25.03 1.40
C ILE A 39 -1.76 24.48 0.18
N PRO A 40 -1.41 25.31 -0.81
CA PRO A 40 -0.63 24.87 -1.97
C PRO A 40 0.87 24.71 -1.64
N GLY A 41 1.57 23.84 -2.38
CA GLY A 41 3.02 23.71 -2.29
C GLY A 41 3.55 23.01 -1.03
N VAL A 42 2.67 22.35 -0.27
CA VAL A 42 3.07 21.59 0.93
C VAL A 42 3.84 20.33 0.57
N SER A 43 4.83 19.99 1.39
CA SER A 43 5.53 18.69 1.34
C SER A 43 4.97 17.76 2.41
N ILE A 44 4.72 16.50 2.05
CA ILE A 44 4.16 15.49 2.95
C ILE A 44 5.21 14.39 3.12
N ALA A 45 5.69 14.20 4.35
CA ALA A 45 6.54 13.07 4.71
C ALA A 45 5.67 11.98 5.37
N VAL A 46 5.69 10.77 4.81
CA VAL A 46 4.97 9.62 5.37
C VAL A 46 5.97 8.72 6.10
N GLN A 47 5.68 8.32 7.33
CA GLN A 47 6.57 7.42 8.06
C GLN A 47 6.65 6.05 7.37
N GLY A 48 7.85 5.48 7.31
CA GLY A 48 8.09 4.18 6.65
C GLY A 48 8.21 4.26 5.13
N THR A 49 8.11 5.45 4.53
CA THR A 49 8.49 5.71 3.14
C THR A 49 9.77 6.55 3.14
N THR A 50 10.78 6.13 2.37
CA THR A 50 11.93 6.98 2.00
C THR A 50 11.63 7.74 0.73
#